data_AF-A0A946HWS5-F1
#
_entry.id   AF-A0A946HWS5-F1
#
_cell.length_a   1.000
_cell.length_b   1.000
_cell.length_c   1.000
_cell.angle_alpha   90.00
_cell.angle_beta   90.00
_cell.angle_gamma   90.00
#
_symmetry.space_group_name_H-M   'P 1'
#
loop_
_entity.id
_entity.type
_entity.pdbx_description
1 polymer ?
#
loop_
_entity_poly.entity_id
_entity_poly.type
_entity_poly.pdbx_seq_one_letter_code
_entity_poly.pdbx_strand_id
1 'polypeptide(L)' 'MSDRVRDIVIVGGGTSGWTAACYLGAVLATPNPAEQVQITLIESKDIGIIGVGEATLAHIKQ' A
#
# COMPACT_ATOMS: atom_id res chain seq x y z
N MET A 1 0.96 -22.92 13.74
CA MET A 1 0.93 -21.92 12.65
C MET A 1 1.59 -20.65 13.15
N SER A 2 2.80 -20.30 12.70
CA SER A 2 3.39 -18.99 13.00
C SER A 2 4.37 -18.57 11.90
N ASP A 3 3.94 -18.67 10.64
CA ASP A 3 4.69 -18.11 9.54
C ASP A 3 4.32 -16.63 9.42
N ARG A 4 5.32 -15.75 9.55
CA ARG A 4 5.12 -14.32 9.34
C ARG A 4 4.83 -14.08 7.85
N VAL A 5 3.87 -13.20 7.56
CA VAL A 5 3.60 -12.78 6.18
C VAL A 5 4.80 -12.00 5.64
N ARG A 6 5.32 -12.43 4.48
CA ARG A 6 6.46 -11.81 3.80
C ARG A 6 6.07 -11.16 2.47
N ASP A 7 4.95 -11.55 1.89
CA ASP A 7 4.53 -11.12 0.57
C ASP A 7 3.10 -10.56 0.64
N ILE A 8 2.94 -9.32 0.19
CA ILE A 8 1.66 -8.61 0.15
C ILE A 8 1.41 -8.18 -1.29
N VAL A 9 0.25 -8.56 -1.83
CA VAL A 9 -0.22 -8.11 -3.15
C VAL A 9 -1.44 -7.23 -2.97
N ILE A 10 -1.34 -5.98 -3.44
CA ILE A 10 -2.42 -4.99 -3.47
C ILE A 10 -2.99 -5.00 -4.89
N VAL A 11 -4.27 -5.36 -5.05
CA VAL A 11 -4.96 -5.34 -6.34
C VAL A 11 -5.87 -4.14 -6.41
N GLY A 12 -5.59 -3.23 -7.34
CA GLY A 12 -6.26 -1.95 -7.46
C GLY A 12 -5.32 -0.80 -7.08
N GLY A 13 -5.16 0.14 -8.01
CA GLY A 13 -4.36 1.35 -7.81
C GLY A 13 -5.21 2.52 -7.29
N GLY A 14 -5.05 3.68 -7.92
CA GLY A 14 -5.65 4.92 -7.43
C GLY A 14 -5.19 5.32 -6.03
N THR A 15 -5.91 6.24 -5.38
CA THR A 15 -5.52 6.78 -4.08
C THR A 15 -5.44 5.69 -3.00
N SER A 16 -6.45 4.82 -2.91
CA SER A 16 -6.50 3.79 -1.85
C SER A 16 -5.37 2.76 -1.96
N GLY A 17 -5.10 2.25 -3.17
CA GLY A 17 -4.04 1.27 -3.40
C GLY A 17 -2.66 1.84 -3.08
N TRP A 18 -2.35 3.03 -3.58
CA TRP A 18 -1.06 3.69 -3.35
C TRP A 18 -0.89 4.15 -1.90
N THR A 19 -1.94 4.65 -1.23
CA THR A 19 -1.88 4.97 0.20
C THR A 19 -1.61 3.73 1.04
N ALA A 20 -2.26 2.59 0.73
CA ALA A 20 -1.99 1.33 1.43
C ALA A 20 -0.55 0.85 1.21
N ALA A 21 -0.04 0.90 -0.03
CA ALA A 21 1.33 0.51 -0.36
C ALA A 21 2.37 1.36 0.39
N CYS A 22 2.22 2.69 0.36
CA CYS A 22 3.11 3.61 1.05
C CYS A 22 3.08 3.42 2.57
N TYR A 23 1.88 3.29 3.16
CA TYR A 23 1.73 3.10 4.59
C TYR A 23 2.37 1.78 5.06
N LEU A 24 2.08 0.67 4.36
CA LEU A 24 2.68 -0.62 4.68
C LEU A 24 4.20 -0.60 4.47
N GLY A 25 4.68 0.02 3.39
CA GLY A 25 6.11 0.17 3.14
C GLY A 25 6.84 0.95 4.24
N ALA A 26 6.20 1.98 4.81
CA ALA A 26 6.76 2.74 5.92
C ALA A 26 6.70 1.98 7.25
N VAL A 27 5.55 1.38 7.59
CA VAL A 27 5.34 0.72 8.89
C VAL A 27 6.08 -0.62 8.99
N LEU A 28 6.25 -1.33 7.88
CA LEU A 28 6.96 -2.62 7.83
C LEU A 28 8.43 -2.48 7.43
N ALA A 29 8.93 -1.25 7.27
CA ALA A 29 10.34 -1.00 7.00
C ALA A 29 11.19 -1.54 8.16
N THR A 30 12.20 -2.33 7.82
CA THR A 30 13.13 -2.92 8.78
C THR A 30 14.56 -2.85 8.25
N PRO A 31 15.55 -2.59 9.12
CA PRO A 31 16.96 -2.65 8.73
C PRO A 31 17.46 -4.09 8.54
N ASN A 32 16.72 -5.10 8.97
CA ASN A 32 17.08 -6.51 8.82
C ASN A 32 16.57 -7.06 7.48
N PRO A 33 17.45 -7.40 6.51
CA PRO A 33 17.03 -7.91 5.21
C PRO A 33 16.24 -9.22 5.29
N ALA A 34 16.52 -10.07 6.30
CA ALA A 34 15.80 -11.32 6.51
C ALA A 34 14.35 -11.11 6.98
N GLU A 35 14.01 -9.90 7.40
CA GLU A 35 12.68 -9.53 7.86
C GLU A 35 11.90 -8.65 6.89
N GLN A 36 12.48 -8.33 5.74
CA GLN A 36 11.86 -7.46 4.75
C GLN A 36 10.56 -8.07 4.20
N VAL A 37 9.55 -7.22 4.01
CA VAL A 37 8.27 -7.59 3.41
C VAL A 37 8.23 -7.05 1.99
N GLN A 38 7.90 -7.90 1.04
CA GLN A 38 7.70 -7.52 -0.36
C GLN A 38 6.26 -7.09 -0.58
N ILE A 39 6.08 -5.88 -1.11
CA ILE A 39 4.78 -5.30 -1.43
C ILE A 39 4.72 -5.09 -2.94
N THR A 40 3.75 -5.74 -3.58
CA THR A 40 3.47 -5.59 -5.01
C THR A 40 2.11 -4.94 -5.20
N LEU A 41 2.03 -3.86 -5.97
CA LEU A 41 0.77 -3.23 -6.36
C LEU A 41 0.49 -3.53 -7.83
N ILE A 42 -0.71 -4.03 -8.12
CA ILE A 42 -1.19 -4.31 -9.48
C ILE A 42 -2.31 -3.33 -9.79
N GLU A 43 -2.09 -2.48 -10.79
CA GLU A 43 -3.05 -1.48 -11.27
C GLU A 43 -3.47 -1.80 -12.71
N SER A 44 -4.75 -1.60 -13.00
CA SER A 44 -5.29 -1.76 -14.35
C SER A 44 -4.91 -0.54 -15.18
N LYS A 45 -4.31 -0.75 -16.35
CA LYS A 45 -4.10 0.32 -17.33
C LYS A 45 -5.42 0.78 -17.98
N ASP A 46 -6.37 -0.14 -18.11
CA ASP A 46 -7.58 0.06 -18.93
C ASP A 46 -8.77 0.58 -18.12
N ILE A 47 -8.75 0.39 -16.79
CA ILE A 47 -9.81 0.86 -15.88
C ILE A 47 -9.26 2.02 -15.05
N GLY A 48 -9.61 3.23 -15.47
CA GLY A 48 -9.31 4.44 -14.70
C GLY A 48 -10.16 4.57 -13.43
N ILE A 49 -9.65 5.35 -12.48
CA ILE A 49 -10.40 5.77 -11.30
C ILE A 49 -11.43 6.86 -11.65
N ILE A 50 -12.62 6.77 -11.05
CA ILE A 50 -13.62 7.84 -11.11
C ILE A 50 -13.34 8.81 -9.96
N GLY A 51 -12.83 10.00 -10.29
CA GLY A 51 -12.60 11.05 -9.31
C GLY A 51 -13.88 11.82 -8.98
N VAL A 52 -14.28 11.83 -7.71
CA VAL A 52 -15.47 12.56 -7.22
C VAL A 52 -15.14 13.86 -6.48
N GLY A 53 -13.85 14.16 -6.28
CA GLY A 53 -13.39 15.28 -5.45
C GLY A 53 -13.48 14.94 -3.97
N GLU A 54 -12.41 14.37 -3.42
CA GLU A 54 -12.35 13.92 -2.02
C GLU A 54 -11.67 14.97 -1.14
N ALA A 55 -12.21 15.17 0.08
CA ALA A 55 -11.61 16.02 1.09
C ALA A 55 -10.84 15.18 2.12
N THR A 56 -9.72 15.70 2.62
CA THR A 56 -8.90 15.04 3.65
C THR A 56 -8.98 15.78 4.99
N LEU A 57 -8.74 15.06 6.08
CA LEU A 57 -8.64 15.64 7.43
C LEU A 57 -7.18 15.84 7.86
N ALA A 58 -6.96 16.64 8.91
CA ALA A 58 -5.62 17.02 9.36
C ALA A 58 -4.70 15.83 9.72
N HIS A 59 -5.25 14.70 10.14
CA HIS A 59 -4.48 13.52 10.54
C HIS A 59 -3.82 12.78 9.36
N ILE A 60 -4.07 13.17 8.10
CA ILE A 60 -3.40 12.55 6.95
C ILE A 60 -1.93 12.97 6.81
N LYS A 61 -1.49 14.04 7.49
CA LYS A 61 -0.13 14.58 7.44
C LYS A 61 0.88 13.88 8.38
N GLN A 62 0.64 12.64 8.79
CA GLN A 62 1.51 11.94 9.75
C GLN A 62 2.67 11.21 9.09
#